data_AF-A0A9D6QMU7-F1
#
_entry.id   AF-A0A9D6QMU7-F1
#
_cell.length_a   1.000
_cell.length_b   1.000
_cell.length_c   1.000
_cell.angle_alpha   90.00
_cell.angle_beta   90.00
_cell.angle_gamma   90.00
#
_symmetry.space_group_name_H-M   'P 1'
#
loop_
_entity.id
_entity.type
_entity.pdbx_description
1 polymer ?
#
loop_
_entity_poly.entity_id
_entity_poly.type
_entity_poly.pdbx_seq_one_letter_code
_entity_poly.pdbx_strand_id
1 'polypeptide(L)'
;MTVSPAPAPRPPDADPRGRLPGAMLAGALLVPLLTLAVAALLALPVFGRLPRFLALLFTRALAPSGWIGLPLLGAGLGALTTLAWSGSAGATLRRLALAIALMVAGAALVVRTPYFPEARNAPPRGSRARMDVIRRSTFHSPADVARILPYTRDPDPIVRQQAVLACGVNVIVAGIEGATADHPSPFVGLPLCDSLRTRLEAALHDSVEDVRAEAARALWKAPRTFGREPAAAETLAAVLDRALRPGAVERLTWLALDAAAGAPDARLEAAAAQFAATCPDTELARAARRAVKGVAPASSER
;
A
#
# COMPACT_ATOMS: atom_id res chain seq x y z
N MET A 1 -38.11 -70.13 47.99
CA MET A 1 -37.34 -68.89 48.25
C MET A 1 -36.63 -68.50 46.96
N THR A 2 -37.19 -67.55 46.21
CA THR A 2 -36.60 -67.02 44.98
C THR A 2 -35.94 -65.68 45.32
N VAL A 3 -34.61 -65.65 45.27
CA VAL A 3 -33.82 -64.43 45.50
C VAL A 3 -33.88 -63.58 44.23
N SER A 4 -34.46 -62.38 44.35
CA SER A 4 -34.47 -61.38 43.28
C SER A 4 -33.07 -60.75 43.17
N PRO A 5 -32.41 -60.76 42.00
CA PRO A 5 -31.11 -60.11 41.86
C PRO A 5 -31.28 -58.60 41.92
N ALA A 6 -30.50 -57.95 42.79
CA ALA A 6 -30.48 -56.50 42.94
C ALA A 6 -30.13 -55.83 41.59
N PRO A 7 -30.83 -54.75 41.21
CA PRO A 7 -30.55 -54.03 39.97
C PRO A 7 -29.14 -53.45 40.01
N ALA A 8 -28.40 -53.61 38.91
CA ALA A 8 -27.06 -53.06 38.75
C ALA A 8 -27.04 -51.54 39.00
N PRO A 9 -26.01 -51.01 39.68
CA PRO A 9 -25.90 -49.59 39.95
C PRO A 9 -25.83 -48.83 38.62
N ARG A 10 -26.75 -47.88 38.43
CA ARG A 10 -26.68 -46.93 37.32
C ARG A 10 -25.37 -46.13 37.44
N PRO A 11 -24.67 -45.87 36.32
CA PRO A 11 -23.49 -45.01 36.36
C PRO A 11 -23.88 -43.63 36.90
N PRO A 12 -22.97 -42.96 37.62
CA PRO A 12 -23.25 -41.66 38.22
C PRO A 12 -23.65 -40.66 37.14
N ASP A 13 -24.85 -40.09 37.29
CA ASP A 13 -25.35 -39.03 36.43
C ASP A 13 -24.36 -37.86 36.45
N ALA A 14 -23.60 -37.69 35.36
CA ALA A 14 -22.71 -36.55 35.20
C ALA A 14 -23.52 -35.26 35.32
N ASP A 15 -23.24 -34.51 36.40
CA ASP A 15 -23.99 -33.34 36.84
C ASP A 15 -24.32 -32.40 35.64
N PRO A 16 -25.61 -32.13 35.34
CA PRO A 16 -26.01 -31.33 34.18
C PRO A 16 -25.43 -29.89 34.21
N ARG A 17 -24.91 -29.45 35.35
CA ARG A 17 -24.25 -28.14 35.53
C ARG A 17 -22.84 -28.09 34.93
N GLY A 18 -22.12 -29.22 34.83
CA GLY A 18 -20.76 -29.28 34.28
C GLY A 18 -20.67 -29.40 32.75
N ARG A 19 -21.79 -29.66 32.06
CA ARG A 19 -21.81 -30.01 30.63
C ARG A 19 -21.59 -28.82 29.69
N LEU A 20 -22.05 -27.63 30.06
CA LEU A 20 -21.86 -26.40 29.27
C LEU A 20 -20.38 -25.96 29.21
N PRO A 21 -19.67 -25.76 30.34
CA PRO A 21 -18.26 -25.36 30.29
C PRO A 21 -17.38 -26.42 29.63
N GLY A 22 -17.67 -27.72 29.83
CA GLY A 22 -16.96 -28.80 29.16
C GLY A 22 -17.14 -28.80 27.64
N ALA A 23 -18.37 -28.62 27.14
CA ALA A 23 -18.64 -28.56 25.71
C ALA A 23 -18.04 -27.29 25.06
N MET A 24 -18.11 -26.15 25.75
CA MET A 24 -17.48 -24.91 25.29
C MET A 24 -15.96 -25.04 25.19
N LEU A 25 -15.31 -25.64 26.19
CA LEU A 25 -13.87 -25.87 26.17
C LEU A 25 -13.46 -26.85 25.07
N ALA A 26 -14.19 -27.96 24.93
CA ALA A 26 -13.96 -28.93 23.87
C ALA A 26 -14.06 -28.29 22.49
N GLY A 27 -15.12 -27.50 22.24
CA GLY A 27 -15.28 -26.76 20.99
C GLY A 27 -14.19 -25.72 20.75
N ALA A 28 -13.82 -24.97 21.79
CA ALA A 28 -12.77 -23.95 21.73
C ALA A 28 -11.39 -24.51 21.38
N LEU A 29 -11.11 -25.76 21.76
CA LEU A 29 -9.88 -26.47 21.40
C LEU A 29 -9.98 -27.14 20.02
N LEU A 30 -11.14 -27.73 19.69
CA LEU A 30 -11.34 -28.49 18.46
C LEU A 30 -11.29 -27.60 17.21
N VAL A 31 -11.92 -26.43 17.22
CA VAL A 31 -12.04 -25.58 16.02
C VAL A 31 -10.68 -25.03 15.54
N PRO A 32 -9.80 -24.49 16.41
CA PRO A 32 -8.44 -24.13 16.00
C PRO A 32 -7.64 -25.32 15.44
N LEU A 33 -7.72 -26.49 16.09
CA LEU A 33 -7.04 -27.70 15.64
C LEU A 33 -7.55 -28.19 14.28
N LEU A 34 -8.86 -28.20 14.07
CA LEU A 34 -9.48 -28.55 12.80
C LEU A 34 -9.05 -27.56 11.71
N THR A 35 -8.99 -26.27 12.02
CA THR A 35 -8.56 -25.22 11.09
C THR A 35 -7.12 -25.44 10.65
N LEU A 36 -6.22 -25.79 11.58
CA LEU A 36 -4.83 -26.17 11.28
C LEU A 36 -4.76 -27.44 10.42
N ALA A 37 -5.50 -28.48 10.79
CA ALA A 37 -5.50 -29.75 10.06
C ALA A 37 -6.00 -29.57 8.62
N VAL A 38 -7.08 -28.80 8.42
CA VAL A 38 -7.60 -28.47 7.09
C VAL A 38 -6.60 -27.60 6.32
N ALA A 39 -5.99 -26.59 6.95
CA ALA A 39 -4.96 -25.79 6.30
C ALA A 39 -3.74 -26.62 5.85
N ALA A 40 -3.29 -27.56 6.68
CA ALA A 40 -2.20 -28.47 6.36
C ALA A 40 -2.55 -29.43 5.21
N LEU A 41 -3.77 -30.00 5.21
CA LEU A 41 -4.27 -30.84 4.12
C LEU A 41 -4.37 -30.06 2.81
N LEU A 42 -4.85 -28.82 2.88
CA LEU A 42 -5.00 -27.92 1.74
C LEU A 42 -3.65 -27.40 1.18
N ALA A 43 -2.58 -27.44 1.98
CA ALA A 43 -1.23 -27.13 1.54
C ALA A 43 -0.57 -28.26 0.73
N LEU A 44 -1.18 -29.46 0.70
CA LEU A 44 -0.67 -30.57 -0.10
C LEU A 44 -0.85 -30.27 -1.60
N PRO A 45 0.15 -30.61 -2.44
CA PRO A 45 0.15 -30.29 -3.88
C PRO A 45 -1.00 -30.93 -4.67
N VAL A 46 -1.69 -31.91 -4.08
CA VAL A 46 -2.85 -32.61 -4.66
C VAL A 46 -4.10 -31.71 -4.69
N PHE A 47 -4.21 -30.72 -3.80
CA PHE A 47 -5.37 -29.83 -3.69
C PHE A 47 -5.14 -28.44 -4.33
N GLY A 48 -4.20 -28.35 -5.29
CA GLY A 48 -3.59 -27.12 -5.82
C GLY A 48 -4.48 -26.06 -6.51
N ARG A 49 -5.82 -26.13 -6.38
CA ARG A 49 -6.74 -25.10 -6.86
C ARG A 49 -7.80 -24.79 -5.80
N LEU A 50 -7.39 -24.11 -4.74
CA LEU A 50 -8.36 -23.51 -3.81
C LEU A 50 -9.06 -22.31 -4.47
N PRO A 51 -10.39 -22.21 -4.36
CA PRO A 51 -11.07 -20.98 -4.74
C PRO A 51 -10.53 -19.82 -3.90
N ARG A 52 -10.31 -18.68 -4.56
CA ARG A 52 -9.68 -17.47 -3.98
C ARG A 52 -10.32 -17.02 -2.66
N PHE A 53 -11.62 -17.25 -2.51
CA PHE A 53 -12.36 -16.99 -1.29
C PHE A 53 -11.88 -17.85 -0.10
N LEU A 54 -11.68 -19.15 -0.27
CA LEU A 54 -11.20 -20.04 0.80
C LEU A 54 -9.77 -19.70 1.20
N ALA A 55 -8.89 -19.42 0.23
CA ALA A 55 -7.53 -18.99 0.52
C ALA A 55 -7.51 -17.71 1.38
N LEU A 56 -8.34 -16.72 1.04
CA LEU A 56 -8.49 -15.50 1.84
C LEU A 56 -9.05 -15.77 3.24
N LEU A 57 -10.05 -16.65 3.37
CA LEU A 57 -10.64 -17.01 4.66
C LEU A 57 -9.60 -17.68 5.58
N PHE A 58 -8.84 -18.65 5.07
CA PHE A 58 -7.77 -19.31 5.82
C PHE A 58 -6.63 -18.37 6.18
N THR A 59 -6.26 -17.46 5.26
CA THR A 59 -5.22 -16.45 5.54
C THR A 59 -5.64 -15.52 6.68
N ARG A 60 -6.93 -15.16 6.75
CA ARG A 60 -7.48 -14.34 7.85
C ARG A 60 -7.63 -15.13 9.15
N ALA A 61 -8.07 -16.38 9.09
CA ALA A 61 -8.21 -17.26 10.25
C ALA A 61 -6.86 -17.58 10.90
N LEU A 62 -5.79 -17.74 10.11
CA LEU A 62 -4.44 -18.00 10.58
C LEU A 62 -3.64 -16.75 10.92
N ALA A 63 -4.17 -15.55 10.66
CA ALA A 63 -3.55 -14.30 11.08
C ALA A 63 -3.58 -14.15 12.61
N PRO A 64 -2.68 -13.33 13.21
CA PRO A 64 -2.62 -13.14 14.66
C PRO A 64 -3.98 -12.79 15.31
N SER A 65 -4.83 -12.02 14.63
CA SER A 65 -6.17 -11.67 15.10
C SER A 65 -7.18 -12.83 14.97
N GLY A 66 -7.00 -13.73 14.02
CA GLY A 66 -7.86 -14.89 13.79
C GLY A 66 -7.72 -15.97 14.87
N TRP A 67 -6.53 -16.08 15.47
CA TRP A 67 -6.24 -17.04 16.55
C TRP A 67 -7.08 -16.85 17.81
N ILE A 68 -7.56 -15.63 18.07
CA ILE A 68 -8.48 -15.34 19.19
C ILE A 68 -9.93 -15.62 18.78
N GLY A 69 -10.27 -15.42 17.50
CA GLY A 69 -11.61 -15.64 16.99
C GLY A 69 -11.99 -17.12 16.83
N LEU A 70 -11.04 -17.99 16.47
CA LEU A 70 -11.28 -19.43 16.28
C LEU A 70 -11.73 -20.15 17.56
N PRO A 71 -11.11 -19.95 18.74
CA PRO A 71 -11.60 -20.51 20.00
C PRO A 71 -13.00 -20.02 20.37
N LEU A 72 -13.35 -18.75 20.09
CA LEU A 72 -14.68 -18.20 20.37
C LEU A 72 -15.75 -18.82 19.47
N LEU A 73 -15.45 -19.02 18.18
CA LEU A 73 -16.31 -19.77 17.27
C LEU A 73 -16.52 -21.20 17.77
N GLY A 74 -15.44 -21.86 18.20
CA GLY A 74 -15.48 -23.20 18.78
C GLY A 74 -16.29 -23.29 20.06
N ALA A 75 -16.13 -22.34 20.98
CA ALA A 75 -16.91 -22.26 22.21
C ALA A 75 -18.40 -22.07 21.92
N GLY A 76 -18.75 -21.24 20.92
CA GLY A 76 -20.12 -21.06 20.46
C GLY A 76 -20.73 -22.34 19.89
N LEU A 77 -20.01 -23.06 19.02
CA LEU A 77 -20.44 -24.36 18.51
C LEU A 77 -20.61 -25.39 19.64
N GLY A 78 -19.66 -25.44 20.58
CA GLY A 78 -19.75 -26.26 21.78
C GLY A 78 -21.00 -25.95 22.60
N ALA A 79 -21.31 -24.67 22.83
CA ALA A 79 -22.53 -24.26 23.51
C ALA A 79 -23.81 -24.71 22.79
N LEU A 80 -23.87 -24.67 21.45
CA LEU A 80 -25.00 -25.16 20.66
C LEU A 80 -25.27 -26.66 20.88
N THR A 81 -24.23 -27.49 20.99
CA THR A 81 -24.40 -28.94 21.22
C THR A 81 -25.12 -29.27 22.53
N THR A 82 -25.13 -28.33 23.49
CA THR A 82 -25.77 -28.50 24.80
C THR A 82 -27.24 -28.05 24.85
N LEU A 83 -27.79 -27.53 23.74
CA LEU A 83 -29.17 -27.06 23.67
C LEU A 83 -30.18 -28.19 23.87
N ALA A 84 -29.91 -29.37 23.29
CA ALA A 84 -30.75 -30.57 23.41
C ALA A 84 -30.86 -31.11 24.86
N TRP A 85 -30.02 -30.61 25.76
CA TRP A 85 -29.89 -31.06 27.14
C TRP A 85 -30.30 -29.96 28.14
N SER A 86 -31.09 -28.98 27.70
CA SER A 86 -31.58 -27.90 28.55
C SER A 86 -32.92 -28.30 29.21
N GLY A 87 -32.97 -28.26 30.54
CA GLY A 87 -34.16 -28.67 31.31
C GLY A 87 -35.29 -27.64 31.38
N SER A 88 -35.11 -26.45 30.77
CA SER A 88 -36.14 -25.40 30.73
C SER A 88 -35.94 -24.45 29.55
N ALA A 89 -37.03 -23.88 29.03
CA ALA A 89 -37.01 -22.93 27.91
C ALA A 89 -36.13 -21.69 28.20
N GLY A 90 -36.11 -21.21 29.45
CA GLY A 90 -35.24 -20.10 29.86
C GLY A 90 -33.75 -20.48 29.82
N ALA A 91 -33.39 -21.71 30.15
CA ALA A 91 -32.02 -22.21 30.03
C ALA A 91 -31.61 -22.41 28.55
N THR A 92 -32.54 -22.86 27.71
CA THR A 92 -32.34 -22.96 26.25
C THR A 92 -32.05 -21.60 25.64
N LEU A 93 -32.86 -20.58 25.96
CA LEU A 93 -32.71 -19.24 25.41
C LEU A 93 -31.37 -18.60 25.83
N ARG A 94 -30.97 -18.75 27.10
CA ARG A 94 -29.68 -18.23 27.59
C ARG A 94 -28.49 -18.91 26.91
N ARG A 95 -28.52 -20.24 26.73
CA ARG A 95 -27.46 -20.98 26.02
C ARG A 95 -27.39 -20.60 24.54
N LEU A 96 -28.54 -20.41 23.89
CA LEU A 96 -28.62 -19.97 22.50
C LEU A 96 -28.06 -18.55 22.34
N ALA A 97 -28.45 -17.62 23.21
CA ALA A 97 -27.93 -16.25 23.20
C ALA A 97 -26.41 -16.21 23.40
N LEU A 98 -25.89 -17.01 24.35
CA LEU A 98 -24.45 -17.14 24.57
C LEU A 98 -23.72 -17.72 23.35
N ALA A 99 -24.27 -18.78 22.76
CA ALA A 99 -23.68 -19.39 21.57
C ALA A 99 -23.61 -18.41 20.40
N ILE A 100 -24.69 -17.67 20.15
CA ILE A 100 -24.75 -16.63 19.10
C ILE A 100 -23.73 -15.52 19.39
N ALA A 101 -23.68 -15.02 20.63
CA ALA A 101 -22.75 -13.96 21.00
C ALA A 101 -21.28 -14.38 20.78
N LEU A 102 -20.92 -15.60 21.18
CA LEU A 102 -19.57 -16.15 20.96
C LEU A 102 -19.26 -16.34 19.48
N MET A 103 -20.23 -16.83 18.70
CA MET A 103 -20.04 -17.00 17.25
C MET A 103 -19.88 -15.65 16.53
N VAL A 104 -20.68 -14.64 16.87
CA VAL A 104 -20.59 -13.30 16.28
C VAL A 104 -19.27 -12.63 16.66
N ALA A 105 -18.87 -12.70 17.93
CA ALA A 105 -17.58 -12.16 18.39
C ALA A 105 -16.40 -12.85 17.69
N GLY A 106 -16.43 -14.19 17.60
CA GLY A 106 -15.41 -14.97 16.90
C GLY A 106 -15.35 -14.65 15.41
N ALA A 107 -16.50 -14.57 14.73
CA ALA A 107 -16.59 -14.22 13.31
C ALA A 107 -16.08 -12.81 13.04
N ALA A 108 -16.43 -11.83 13.87
CA ALA A 108 -15.94 -10.46 13.75
C ALA A 108 -14.40 -10.37 13.84
N LEU A 109 -13.79 -11.17 14.73
CA LEU A 109 -12.34 -11.22 14.89
C LEU A 109 -11.62 -11.95 13.74
N VAL A 110 -12.23 -13.02 13.20
CA VAL A 110 -11.70 -13.75 12.04
C VAL A 110 -11.85 -12.95 10.74
N VAL A 111 -12.94 -12.22 10.55
CA VAL A 111 -13.20 -11.46 9.31
C VAL A 111 -12.44 -10.13 9.28
N ARG A 112 -12.00 -9.62 10.44
CA ARG A 112 -11.23 -8.38 10.53
C ARG A 112 -9.98 -8.47 9.65
N THR A 113 -9.71 -7.40 8.90
CA THR A 113 -8.54 -7.33 8.02
C THR A 113 -7.28 -7.57 8.87
N PRO A 114 -6.45 -8.56 8.52
CA PRO A 114 -5.38 -8.97 9.41
C PRO A 114 -4.34 -7.86 9.52
N TYR A 115 -4.05 -7.46 10.75
CA TYR A 115 -3.03 -6.47 11.06
C TYR A 115 -1.70 -7.19 11.28
N PHE A 116 -0.84 -7.15 10.27
CA PHE A 116 0.53 -7.69 10.35
C PHE A 116 1.51 -6.50 10.49
N PRO A 117 1.87 -6.09 11.72
CA PRO A 117 2.80 -4.98 11.93
C PRO A 117 4.17 -5.25 11.28
N GLU A 118 4.60 -6.52 11.24
CA GLU A 118 5.87 -6.94 10.61
C GLU A 118 5.84 -6.89 9.08
N ALA A 119 4.68 -7.12 8.44
CA ALA A 119 4.56 -7.11 6.98
C ALA A 119 4.68 -5.70 6.39
N ARG A 120 4.46 -4.64 7.18
CA ARG A 120 4.74 -3.25 6.75
C ARG A 120 6.24 -2.93 6.71
N ASN A 121 7.05 -3.63 7.50
CA ASN A 121 8.49 -3.38 7.62
C ASN A 121 9.33 -4.40 6.83
N ALA A 122 8.75 -5.53 6.43
CA ALA A 122 9.41 -6.47 5.54
C ALA A 122 9.70 -5.81 4.17
N PRO A 123 10.89 -6.01 3.60
CA PRO A 123 11.23 -5.42 2.32
C PRO A 123 10.27 -5.95 1.22
N PRO A 124 9.58 -5.06 0.48
CA PRO A 124 8.66 -5.47 -0.58
C PRO A 124 9.35 -6.34 -1.63
N ARG A 125 8.75 -7.50 -1.93
CA ARG A 125 9.26 -8.43 -2.94
C ARG A 125 8.69 -8.13 -4.32
N GLY A 126 9.58 -7.96 -5.29
CA GLY A 126 9.24 -7.68 -6.69
C GLY A 126 8.94 -6.22 -6.98
N SER A 127 9.12 -5.82 -8.24
CA SER A 127 9.07 -4.41 -8.66
C SER A 127 7.70 -3.76 -8.42
N ARG A 128 6.60 -4.49 -8.62
CA ARG A 128 5.24 -3.98 -8.34
C ARG A 128 5.04 -3.60 -6.88
N ALA A 129 5.48 -4.45 -5.95
CA ALA A 129 5.36 -4.17 -4.52
C ALA A 129 6.22 -2.96 -4.12
N ARG A 130 7.42 -2.81 -4.72
CA ARG A 130 8.28 -1.64 -4.50
C ARG A 130 7.62 -0.36 -5.01
N MET A 131 7.06 -0.38 -6.22
CA MET A 131 6.29 0.77 -6.75
C MET A 131 5.06 1.11 -5.92
N ASP A 132 4.33 0.11 -5.40
CA ASP A 132 3.20 0.34 -4.51
C ASP A 132 3.62 1.01 -3.20
N VAL A 133 4.78 0.64 -2.65
CA VAL A 133 5.36 1.29 -1.47
C VAL A 133 5.73 2.73 -1.77
N ILE A 134 6.39 3.00 -2.90
CA ILE A 134 6.73 4.36 -3.33
C ILE A 134 5.45 5.20 -3.37
N ARG A 135 4.43 4.76 -4.13
CA ARG A 135 3.17 5.51 -4.30
C ARG A 135 2.45 5.81 -2.99
N ARG A 136 2.40 4.84 -2.05
CA ARG A 136 1.74 5.03 -0.75
C ARG A 136 2.50 5.99 0.16
N SER A 137 3.82 6.06 -0.01
CA SER A 137 4.69 6.85 0.86
C SER A 137 4.76 8.34 0.46
N THR A 138 4.50 8.64 -0.82
CA THR A 138 4.68 9.96 -1.44
C THR A 138 3.92 11.10 -0.76
N PHE A 139 2.68 10.88 -0.31
CA PHE A 139 1.82 11.96 0.18
C PHE A 139 1.28 11.74 1.60
N HIS A 140 1.91 10.88 2.40
CA HIS A 140 1.40 10.56 3.74
C HIS A 140 2.06 11.38 4.86
N SER A 141 3.37 11.25 5.02
CA SER A 141 4.13 11.95 6.07
C SER A 141 5.59 12.13 5.66
N PRO A 142 6.35 13.07 6.27
CA PRO A 142 7.78 13.19 6.02
C PRO A 142 8.56 11.89 6.28
N ALA A 143 8.18 11.15 7.33
CA ALA A 143 8.81 9.88 7.66
C ALA A 143 8.56 8.82 6.57
N ASP A 144 7.40 8.83 5.92
CA ASP A 144 7.13 7.95 4.80
C ASP A 144 7.86 8.41 3.53
N VAL A 145 7.93 9.72 3.25
CA VAL A 145 8.72 10.23 2.12
C VAL A 145 10.18 9.78 2.22
N ALA A 146 10.76 9.76 3.43
CA ALA A 146 12.12 9.24 3.64
C ALA A 146 12.28 7.76 3.23
N ARG A 147 11.21 6.96 3.27
CA ARG A 147 11.23 5.55 2.84
C ARG A 147 11.38 5.39 1.32
N ILE A 148 11.20 6.45 0.55
CA ILE A 148 11.37 6.43 -0.91
C ILE A 148 12.85 6.43 -1.29
N LEU A 149 13.70 7.10 -0.49
CA LEU A 149 15.11 7.35 -0.81
C LEU A 149 15.91 6.08 -1.18
N PRO A 150 15.76 4.93 -0.50
CA PRO A 150 16.48 3.71 -0.88
C PRO A 150 16.15 3.23 -2.31
N TYR A 151 14.92 3.43 -2.79
CA TYR A 151 14.49 2.97 -4.11
C TYR A 151 15.06 3.79 -5.26
N THR A 152 15.64 4.96 -5.00
CA THR A 152 16.38 5.74 -6.01
C THR A 152 17.62 4.99 -6.54
N ARG A 153 18.07 3.94 -5.84
CA ARG A 153 19.19 3.08 -6.22
C ARG A 153 18.76 1.64 -6.53
N ASP A 154 17.47 1.41 -6.80
CA ASP A 154 16.97 0.07 -7.13
C ASP A 154 17.67 -0.50 -8.39
N PRO A 155 17.98 -1.80 -8.47
CA PRO A 155 18.52 -2.37 -9.70
C PRO A 155 17.54 -2.25 -10.88
N ASP A 156 16.22 -2.25 -10.62
CA ASP A 156 15.21 -2.10 -11.65
C ASP A 156 15.05 -0.62 -12.05
N PRO A 157 15.32 -0.25 -13.32
CA PRO A 157 15.23 1.13 -13.77
C PRO A 157 13.81 1.70 -13.70
N ILE A 158 12.77 0.87 -13.82
CA ILE A 158 11.38 1.32 -13.68
C ILE A 158 11.11 1.75 -12.23
N VAL A 159 11.63 0.98 -11.26
CA VAL A 159 11.50 1.32 -9.84
C VAL A 159 12.29 2.60 -9.52
N ARG A 160 13.53 2.74 -10.03
CA ARG A 160 14.31 3.97 -9.86
C ARG A 160 13.58 5.19 -10.41
N GLN A 161 13.03 5.08 -11.62
CA GLN A 161 12.31 6.18 -12.24
C GLN A 161 11.11 6.62 -11.38
N GLN A 162 10.30 5.67 -10.91
CA GLN A 162 9.17 5.98 -10.04
C GLN A 162 9.61 6.58 -8.70
N ALA A 163 10.72 6.11 -8.14
CA ALA A 163 11.27 6.67 -6.91
C ALA A 163 11.76 8.11 -7.10
N VAL A 164 12.45 8.40 -8.21
CA VAL A 164 12.92 9.75 -8.57
C VAL A 164 11.75 10.70 -8.80
N LEU A 165 10.73 10.28 -9.54
CA LEU A 165 9.49 11.04 -9.70
C LEU A 165 8.87 11.37 -8.34
N ALA A 166 8.76 10.38 -7.45
CA ALA A 166 8.18 10.58 -6.12
C ALA A 166 9.07 11.44 -5.19
N CYS A 167 10.38 11.51 -5.43
CA CYS A 167 11.26 12.48 -4.73
C CYS A 167 10.97 13.92 -5.17
N GLY A 168 10.61 14.14 -6.44
CA GLY A 168 10.23 15.46 -6.96
C GLY A 168 8.78 15.87 -6.67
N VAL A 169 7.89 14.91 -6.48
CA VAL A 169 6.45 15.15 -6.32
C VAL A 169 5.97 14.42 -5.07
N ASN A 170 5.97 15.11 -3.92
CA ASN A 170 5.53 14.56 -2.63
C ASN A 170 4.96 15.66 -1.71
N VAL A 171 4.47 15.26 -0.53
CA VAL A 171 3.84 16.19 0.42
C VAL A 171 4.77 17.34 0.88
N ILE A 172 6.09 17.08 0.97
CA ILE A 172 7.06 18.10 1.37
C ILE A 172 7.25 19.13 0.25
N VAL A 173 7.55 18.64 -0.95
CA VAL A 173 7.77 19.49 -2.14
C VAL A 173 6.50 20.31 -2.44
N ALA A 174 5.34 19.65 -2.49
CA ALA A 174 4.06 20.34 -2.72
C ALA A 174 3.76 21.37 -1.62
N GLY A 175 4.06 21.05 -0.35
CA GLY A 175 3.88 21.98 0.76
C GLY A 175 4.78 23.21 0.66
N ILE A 176 6.06 23.03 0.33
CA ILE A 176 7.02 24.15 0.19
C ILE A 176 6.71 25.00 -1.05
N GLU A 177 6.49 24.38 -2.21
CA GLU A 177 6.22 25.12 -3.44
C GLU A 177 4.88 25.87 -3.36
N GLY A 178 3.87 25.27 -2.70
CA GLY A 178 2.56 25.89 -2.49
C GLY A 178 2.49 26.90 -1.34
N ALA A 179 3.57 27.12 -0.59
CA ALA A 179 3.57 28.04 0.54
C ALA A 179 3.35 29.50 0.10
N THR A 180 2.63 30.26 0.93
CA THR A 180 2.43 31.71 0.79
C THR A 180 2.92 32.43 2.05
N ALA A 181 3.00 33.77 2.01
CA ALA A 181 3.41 34.56 3.17
C ALA A 181 2.48 34.34 4.38
N ASP A 182 1.18 34.21 4.12
CA ASP A 182 0.16 33.99 5.16
C ASP A 182 0.09 32.52 5.62
N HIS A 183 0.57 31.59 4.79
CA HIS A 183 0.55 30.16 5.06
C HIS A 183 1.94 29.55 4.77
N PRO A 184 2.92 29.76 5.67
CA PRO A 184 4.26 29.21 5.48
C PRO A 184 4.24 27.68 5.58
N SER A 185 5.11 27.02 4.81
CA SER A 185 5.24 25.57 4.88
C SER A 185 5.96 25.13 6.15
N PRO A 186 5.44 24.14 6.89
CA PRO A 186 6.12 23.59 8.05
C PRO A 186 7.36 22.76 7.67
N PHE A 187 7.61 22.54 6.38
CA PHE A 187 8.65 21.61 5.90
C PHE A 187 9.97 22.27 5.50
N VAL A 188 10.03 23.61 5.43
CA VAL A 188 11.21 24.36 4.91
C VAL A 188 12.51 24.06 5.66
N GLY A 189 12.43 23.71 6.96
CA GLY A 189 13.59 23.39 7.79
C GLY A 189 13.90 21.89 7.93
N LEU A 190 13.23 21.00 7.18
CA LEU A 190 13.45 19.56 7.32
C LEU A 190 14.77 19.13 6.61
N PRO A 191 15.68 18.39 7.30
CA PRO A 191 16.88 17.83 6.67
C PRO A 191 16.59 16.88 5.49
N LEU A 192 15.34 16.42 5.40
CA LEU A 192 14.88 15.56 4.32
C LEU A 192 14.87 16.29 2.97
N CYS A 193 14.72 17.62 2.93
CA CYS A 193 14.82 18.40 1.70
C CYS A 193 16.20 18.26 1.06
N ASP A 194 17.26 18.41 1.84
CA ASP A 194 18.65 18.21 1.38
C ASP A 194 18.87 16.77 0.92
N SER A 195 18.35 15.80 1.69
CA SER A 195 18.45 14.38 1.32
C SER A 195 17.75 14.08 -0.01
N LEU A 196 16.57 14.65 -0.25
CA LEU A 196 15.84 14.52 -1.52
C LEU A 196 16.62 15.16 -2.66
N ARG A 197 17.12 16.40 -2.45
CA ARG A 197 17.93 17.13 -3.41
C ARG A 197 19.17 16.33 -3.83
N THR A 198 19.96 15.87 -2.87
CA THR A 198 21.17 15.07 -3.15
C THR A 198 20.84 13.79 -3.93
N ARG A 199 19.68 13.16 -3.70
CA ARG A 199 19.27 11.99 -4.49
C ARG A 199 18.88 12.35 -5.91
N LEU A 200 18.20 13.47 -6.12
CA LEU A 200 17.86 13.93 -7.46
C LEU A 200 19.10 14.35 -8.24
N GLU A 201 20.05 15.06 -7.62
CA GLU A 201 21.33 15.43 -8.23
C GLU A 201 22.16 14.20 -8.64
N ALA A 202 22.19 13.17 -7.78
CA ALA A 202 22.83 11.91 -8.15
C ALA A 202 22.11 11.22 -9.33
N ALA A 203 20.78 11.29 -9.38
CA ALA A 203 19.98 10.70 -10.46
C ALA A 203 20.11 11.41 -11.81
N LEU A 204 20.60 12.66 -11.85
CA LEU A 204 21.00 13.31 -13.12
C LEU A 204 22.10 12.53 -13.85
N HIS A 205 22.85 11.69 -13.14
CA HIS A 205 23.93 10.88 -13.69
C HIS A 205 23.55 9.40 -13.83
N ASP A 206 22.26 9.04 -13.72
CA ASP A 206 21.81 7.66 -13.90
C ASP A 206 22.11 7.16 -15.33
N SER A 207 22.39 5.87 -15.49
CA SER A 207 22.64 5.27 -16.80
C SER A 207 21.40 5.31 -17.70
N VAL A 208 20.20 5.32 -17.11
CA VAL A 208 18.93 5.32 -17.82
C VAL A 208 18.41 6.74 -18.00
N GLU A 209 18.20 7.13 -19.26
CA GLU A 209 17.72 8.46 -19.62
C GLU A 209 16.40 8.83 -18.98
N ASP A 210 15.46 7.89 -18.94
CA ASP A 210 14.16 8.01 -18.30
C ASP A 210 14.25 8.43 -16.83
N VAL A 211 15.31 8.02 -16.13
CA VAL A 211 15.59 8.40 -14.74
C VAL A 211 16.21 9.80 -14.69
N ARG A 212 17.19 10.09 -15.56
CA ARG A 212 17.83 11.41 -15.66
C ARG A 212 16.81 12.52 -15.96
N ALA A 213 15.90 12.28 -16.92
CA ALA A 213 14.89 13.26 -17.33
C ALA A 213 13.88 13.55 -16.21
N GLU A 214 13.44 12.54 -15.45
CA GLU A 214 12.57 12.75 -14.29
C GLU A 214 13.29 13.48 -13.16
N ALA A 215 14.57 13.17 -12.93
CA ALA A 215 15.38 13.89 -11.93
C ALA A 215 15.54 15.37 -12.30
N ALA A 216 15.85 15.64 -13.56
CA ALA A 216 15.97 16.99 -14.09
C ALA A 216 14.65 17.75 -13.97
N ARG A 217 13.53 17.14 -14.37
CA ARG A 217 12.20 17.74 -14.22
C ARG A 217 11.88 18.06 -12.74
N ALA A 218 12.16 17.13 -11.83
CA ALA A 218 11.92 17.33 -10.41
C ALA A 218 12.71 18.52 -9.84
N LEU A 219 14.00 18.61 -10.15
CA LEU A 219 14.86 19.72 -9.73
C LEU A 219 14.42 21.04 -10.36
N TRP A 220 14.01 21.03 -11.63
CA TRP A 220 13.61 22.24 -12.35
C TRP A 220 12.27 22.82 -11.87
N LYS A 221 11.29 21.95 -11.57
CA LYS A 221 9.93 22.38 -11.22
C LYS A 221 9.75 22.80 -9.76
N ALA A 222 10.71 22.52 -8.89
CA ALA A 222 10.61 22.82 -7.45
C ALA A 222 11.77 23.71 -6.95
N PRO A 223 11.91 24.95 -7.49
CA PRO A 223 13.03 25.82 -7.18
C PRO A 223 13.01 26.37 -5.74
N ARG A 224 11.86 26.45 -5.06
CA ARG A 224 11.81 26.88 -3.65
C ARG A 224 12.30 25.76 -2.72
N THR A 225 12.11 24.51 -3.13
CA THR A 225 12.48 23.33 -2.35
C THR A 225 13.93 22.93 -2.59
N PHE A 226 14.38 22.93 -3.84
CA PHE A 226 15.70 22.42 -4.21
C PHE A 226 16.69 23.50 -4.65
N GLY A 227 16.25 24.76 -4.80
CA GLY A 227 17.04 25.80 -5.46
C GLY A 227 17.04 25.64 -6.98
N ARG A 228 17.71 26.57 -7.67
CA ARG A 228 17.90 26.49 -9.13
C ARG A 228 19.05 25.55 -9.45
N GLU A 229 18.81 24.58 -10.34
CA GLU A 229 19.81 23.60 -10.77
C GLU A 229 20.02 23.68 -12.30
N PRO A 230 21.05 24.37 -12.79
CA PRO A 230 21.30 24.54 -14.23
C PRO A 230 21.51 23.22 -14.97
N ALA A 231 22.13 22.22 -14.33
CA ALA A 231 22.35 20.91 -14.94
C ALA A 231 21.03 20.18 -15.28
N ALA A 232 19.95 20.49 -14.57
CA ALA A 232 18.62 19.99 -14.89
C ALA A 232 18.09 20.58 -16.20
N ALA A 233 18.21 21.89 -16.40
CA ALA A 233 17.83 22.54 -17.67
C ALA A 233 18.65 21.99 -18.85
N GLU A 234 19.95 21.79 -18.67
CA GLU A 234 20.83 21.17 -19.68
C GLU A 234 20.35 19.77 -20.07
N THR A 235 20.00 18.95 -19.08
CA THR A 235 19.48 17.59 -19.30
C THR A 235 18.17 17.61 -20.09
N LEU A 236 17.25 18.53 -19.75
CA LEU A 236 15.95 18.65 -20.41
C LEU A 236 16.07 19.23 -21.83
N ALA A 237 16.96 20.20 -22.05
CA ALA A 237 17.27 20.71 -23.38
C ALA A 237 17.85 19.60 -24.27
N ALA A 238 18.78 18.80 -23.74
CA ALA A 238 19.34 17.65 -24.46
C ALA A 238 18.30 16.56 -24.78
N VAL A 239 17.21 16.46 -24.00
CA VAL A 239 16.06 15.60 -24.34
C VAL A 239 15.30 16.17 -25.55
N LEU A 240 15.01 17.47 -25.57
CA LEU A 240 14.34 18.12 -26.71
C LEU A 240 15.15 18.04 -28.00
N ASP A 241 16.47 18.25 -27.93
CA ASP A 241 17.34 18.12 -29.09
C ASP A 241 17.32 16.70 -29.68
N ARG A 242 17.24 15.69 -28.82
CA ARG A 242 17.16 14.27 -29.23
C ARG A 242 15.77 13.89 -29.70
N ALA A 243 14.72 14.57 -29.23
CA ALA A 243 13.35 14.38 -29.67
C ALA A 243 13.13 14.63 -31.17
N LEU A 244 14.06 15.34 -31.82
CA LEU A 244 14.08 15.58 -33.27
C LEU A 244 14.59 14.39 -34.09
N ARG A 245 15.13 13.34 -33.45
CA ARG A 245 15.68 12.17 -34.12
C ARG A 245 14.61 11.09 -34.32
N PRO A 246 14.70 10.27 -35.38
CA PRO A 246 13.84 9.10 -35.54
C PRO A 246 13.95 8.15 -34.34
N GLY A 247 12.81 7.68 -33.83
CA GLY A 247 12.76 6.73 -32.70
C GLY A 247 12.88 7.36 -31.31
N ALA A 248 12.80 8.68 -31.20
CA ALA A 248 12.75 9.34 -29.90
C ALA A 248 11.52 8.92 -29.08
N VAL A 249 11.70 8.82 -27.76
CA VAL A 249 10.63 8.45 -26.82
C VAL A 249 9.75 9.67 -26.54
N GLU A 250 8.54 9.69 -27.10
CA GLU A 250 7.59 10.81 -27.01
C GLU A 250 7.34 11.27 -25.56
N ARG A 251 7.28 10.33 -24.61
CA ARG A 251 7.10 10.64 -23.18
C ARG A 251 8.18 11.60 -22.66
N LEU A 252 9.44 11.42 -23.06
CA LEU A 252 10.55 12.26 -22.62
C LEU A 252 10.43 13.67 -23.17
N THR A 253 9.96 13.80 -24.41
CA THR A 253 9.62 15.09 -25.02
C THR A 253 8.57 15.82 -24.21
N TRP A 254 7.47 15.16 -23.85
CA TRP A 254 6.42 15.75 -23.02
C TRP A 254 6.94 16.18 -21.64
N LEU A 255 7.80 15.39 -21.01
CA LEU A 255 8.43 15.75 -19.73
C LEU A 255 9.29 17.01 -19.85
N ALA A 256 10.09 17.12 -20.91
CA ALA A 256 10.94 18.28 -21.15
C ALA A 256 10.12 19.53 -21.50
N LEU A 257 9.03 19.39 -22.26
CA LEU A 257 8.12 20.49 -22.57
C LEU A 257 7.34 20.98 -21.34
N ASP A 258 6.89 20.07 -20.46
CA ASP A 258 6.27 20.43 -19.17
C ASP A 258 7.25 21.20 -18.27
N ALA A 259 8.53 20.83 -18.27
CA ALA A 259 9.55 21.56 -17.53
C ALA A 259 9.86 22.94 -18.17
N ALA A 260 9.90 23.02 -19.51
CA ALA A 260 10.13 24.25 -20.26
C ALA A 260 9.01 25.28 -20.08
N ALA A 261 7.79 24.85 -19.77
CA ALA A 261 6.69 25.75 -19.40
C ALA A 261 6.80 26.33 -17.98
N GLY A 262 7.80 25.91 -17.20
CA GLY A 262 8.02 26.32 -15.82
C GLY A 262 8.87 27.59 -15.70
N ALA A 263 9.97 27.51 -14.95
CA ALA A 263 10.87 28.65 -14.75
C ALA A 263 11.63 28.99 -16.06
N PRO A 264 11.83 30.29 -16.35
CA PRO A 264 12.53 30.72 -17.56
C PRO A 264 14.01 30.31 -17.54
N ASP A 265 14.48 29.75 -18.65
CA ASP A 265 15.89 29.43 -18.92
C ASP A 265 16.17 29.53 -20.41
N ALA A 266 17.18 30.32 -20.77
CA ALA A 266 17.46 30.66 -22.16
C ALA A 266 17.80 29.43 -23.02
N ARG A 267 18.42 28.39 -22.45
CA ARG A 267 18.79 27.18 -23.20
C ARG A 267 17.57 26.30 -23.42
N LEU A 268 16.77 26.10 -22.38
CA LEU A 268 15.55 25.30 -22.48
C LEU A 268 14.52 25.97 -23.40
N GLU A 269 14.43 27.30 -23.38
CA GLU A 269 13.64 28.11 -24.32
C GLU A 269 14.14 27.96 -25.75
N ALA A 270 15.46 28.07 -25.98
CA ALA A 270 16.05 27.90 -27.31
C ALA A 270 15.79 26.48 -27.87
N ALA A 271 15.99 25.45 -27.06
CA ALA A 271 15.74 24.06 -27.43
C ALA A 271 14.24 23.83 -27.74
N ALA A 272 13.34 24.36 -26.92
CA ALA A 272 11.90 24.28 -27.16
C ALA A 272 11.47 25.04 -28.43
N ALA A 273 12.08 26.20 -28.72
CA ALA A 273 11.83 26.96 -29.94
C ALA A 273 12.31 26.22 -31.19
N GLN A 274 13.51 25.65 -31.15
CA GLN A 274 14.04 24.81 -32.22
C GLN A 274 13.15 23.59 -32.44
N PHE A 275 12.74 22.92 -31.37
CA PHE A 275 11.83 21.77 -31.43
C PHE A 275 10.48 22.16 -32.05
N ALA A 276 9.90 23.30 -31.64
CA ALA A 276 8.65 23.81 -32.19
C ALA A 276 8.68 24.13 -33.70
N ALA A 277 9.84 24.53 -34.22
CA ALA A 277 10.05 24.86 -35.62
C ALA A 277 10.23 23.63 -36.51
N THR A 278 10.70 22.51 -35.95
CA THR A 278 11.12 21.32 -36.70
C THR A 278 10.22 20.10 -36.47
N CYS A 279 9.45 20.06 -35.38
CA CYS A 279 8.56 18.96 -35.05
C CYS A 279 7.38 18.88 -36.04
N PRO A 280 7.19 17.73 -36.73
CA PRO A 280 6.07 17.54 -37.65
C PRO A 280 4.73 17.34 -36.92
N ASP A 281 4.76 16.91 -35.66
CA ASP A 281 3.56 16.73 -34.84
C ASP A 281 3.01 18.09 -34.38
N THR A 282 1.80 18.40 -34.83
CA THR A 282 1.16 19.69 -34.57
C THR A 282 0.84 19.94 -33.10
N GLU A 283 0.57 18.89 -32.30
CA GLU A 283 0.26 19.01 -30.89
C GLU A 283 1.52 19.28 -30.07
N LEU A 284 2.57 18.49 -30.30
CA LEU A 284 3.87 18.67 -29.68
C LEU A 284 4.49 20.03 -30.04
N ALA A 285 4.42 20.44 -31.31
CA ALA A 285 4.87 21.76 -31.73
C ALA A 285 4.08 22.89 -31.06
N ARG A 286 2.76 22.70 -30.85
CA ARG A 286 1.92 23.67 -30.12
C ARG A 286 2.28 23.74 -28.64
N ALA A 287 2.59 22.61 -28.00
CA ALA A 287 3.04 22.57 -26.62
C ALA A 287 4.39 23.29 -26.45
N ALA A 288 5.34 23.02 -27.35
CA ALA A 288 6.64 23.68 -27.37
C ALA A 288 6.54 25.21 -27.55
N ARG A 289 5.67 25.69 -28.46
CA ARG A 289 5.41 27.13 -28.59
C ARG A 289 4.82 27.76 -27.33
N ARG A 290 4.02 27.02 -26.55
CA ARG A 290 3.48 27.52 -25.28
C ARG A 290 4.56 27.63 -24.21
N ALA A 291 5.48 26.66 -24.16
CA ALA A 291 6.61 26.68 -23.25
C ALA A 291 7.51 27.91 -23.48
N VAL A 292 7.82 28.22 -24.75
CA VAL A 292 8.65 29.39 -25.12
C VAL A 292 7.99 30.73 -24.79
N LYS A 293 6.65 30.82 -24.89
CA LYS A 293 5.94 32.10 -24.73
C LYS A 293 5.72 32.52 -23.28
N GLY A 294 6.09 31.69 -22.30
CA GLY A 294 5.86 31.96 -20.88
C GLY A 294 4.41 32.37 -20.62
N VAL A 295 3.46 31.44 -20.74
CA VAL A 295 2.08 31.75 -20.33
C VAL A 295 2.11 31.98 -18.83
N ALA A 296 2.16 33.26 -18.44
CA ALA A 296 1.93 33.71 -17.08
C ALA A 296 0.66 33.03 -16.53
N PRO A 297 0.64 32.60 -15.26
CA PRO A 297 -0.60 32.15 -14.66
C PRO A 297 -1.63 33.26 -14.86
N ALA A 298 -2.80 32.89 -15.40
CA ALA A 298 -3.92 33.81 -15.49
C ALA A 298 -4.11 34.43 -14.10
N SER A 299 -3.81 35.72 -14.00
CA SER A 299 -4.21 36.55 -12.88
C SER A 299 -5.71 36.33 -12.70
N SER A 300 -6.08 35.76 -11.57
CA SER A 300 -7.46 35.69 -11.12
C SER A 300 -7.94 37.13 -10.89
N GLU A 301 -8.49 37.75 -11.92
CA GLU A 301 -9.56 38.70 -11.71
C GLU A 301 -10.85 37.91 -11.54
N ARG A 302 -11.19 37.66 -10.27
CA ARG A 302 -12.53 37.79 -9.66
C ARG A 302 -12.55 37.19 -8.26
#